data_AF-A0A261D1F7-F1
#
_entry.id   AF-A0A261D1F7-F1
#
_cell.length_a   1.000
_cell.length_b   1.000
_cell.length_c   1.000
_cell.angle_alpha   90.00
_cell.angle_beta   90.00
_cell.angle_gamma   90.00
#
_symmetry.space_group_name_H-M   'P 1'
#
loop_
_entity.id
_entity.type
_entity.pdbx_description
1 polymer ?
#
loop_
_entity_poly.entity_id
_entity_poly.type
_entity_poly.pdbx_seq_one_letter_code
_entity_poly.pdbx_strand_id
1 'polypeptide(L)'
;MSAIRSARTVATVLGVGALGLGLLTACSDSSDDASPATSESQVSTTSEEAQDPPAMQECSREAPTGPLAVPTTSTEYTSGEAAYSVTLSDGTERCVVVESDSSGGDFDSTDKEIDIRFGDTSAGLLITIDGEKEGNLPTEVPQRVGDAFMGMQVDGNYFADSMHSGCEVTLTGLDDEMIAGEFTCTDVTLFEDGPFSLGSESTTTPLPEDTTITDAKGWFVLRA
;
A
#
# COMPACT_ATOMS: atom_id res chain seq x y z
N MET A 1 33.43 -28.03 21.66
CA MET A 1 32.45 -29.12 21.81
C MET A 1 31.52 -29.07 20.61
N SER A 2 31.50 -30.14 19.81
CA SER A 2 30.63 -30.31 18.65
C SER A 2 29.21 -30.72 19.05
N ALA A 3 28.20 -30.20 18.33
CA ALA A 3 26.93 -30.86 17.97
C ALA A 3 26.20 -29.90 16.99
N ILE A 4 26.15 -30.11 15.68
CA ILE A 4 25.39 -31.10 14.88
C ILE A 4 23.90 -30.76 14.73
N ARG A 5 23.57 -30.29 13.51
CA ARG A 5 22.40 -30.50 12.63
C ARG A 5 20.97 -30.26 13.15
N SER A 6 20.23 -29.47 12.36
CA SER A 6 19.06 -30.02 11.67
C SER A 6 18.69 -29.15 10.45
N ALA A 7 18.93 -29.69 9.25
CA ALA A 7 18.45 -29.12 8.00
C ALA A 7 17.10 -29.78 7.68
N ARG A 8 16.04 -28.99 7.51
CA ARG A 8 14.74 -29.46 7.00
C ARG A 8 14.71 -29.31 5.49
N THR A 9 14.71 -30.44 4.80
CA THR A 9 14.42 -30.58 3.38
C THR A 9 12.90 -30.54 3.20
N VAL A 10 12.38 -29.59 2.42
CA VAL A 10 10.97 -29.59 1.99
C VAL A 10 10.91 -30.10 0.55
N ALA A 11 10.08 -31.12 0.37
CA ALA A 11 9.96 -31.90 -0.85
C ALA A 11 9.17 -31.16 -1.93
N THR A 12 9.70 -31.20 -3.15
CA THR A 12 9.06 -30.76 -4.39
C THR A 12 8.00 -31.79 -4.80
N VAL A 13 6.74 -31.36 -4.99
CA VAL A 13 5.68 -32.17 -5.61
C VAL A 13 5.43 -31.65 -7.01
N LEU A 14 5.78 -32.46 -8.00
CA LEU A 14 5.43 -32.30 -9.41
C LEU A 14 4.00 -32.79 -9.64
N GLY A 15 3.08 -31.86 -9.93
CA GLY A 15 1.73 -32.16 -10.39
C GLY A 15 1.59 -31.92 -11.89
N VAL A 16 1.50 -33.00 -12.66
CA VAL A 16 1.16 -32.98 -14.10
C VAL A 16 -0.36 -33.06 -14.23
N GLY A 17 -0.99 -32.08 -14.85
CA GLY A 17 -2.45 -32.00 -15.03
C GLY A 17 -2.85 -31.64 -16.46
N ALA A 18 -3.64 -32.52 -17.07
CA ALA A 18 -3.97 -32.68 -18.48
C ALA A 18 -4.56 -31.49 -19.26
N LEU A 19 -4.22 -31.46 -20.56
CA LEU A 19 -4.89 -30.75 -21.65
C LEU A 19 -6.33 -31.26 -21.86
N GLY A 20 -7.30 -30.35 -21.87
CA GLY A 20 -8.69 -30.62 -22.27
C GLY A 20 -9.09 -29.71 -23.43
N LEU A 21 -9.01 -30.22 -24.66
CA LEU A 21 -9.61 -29.64 -25.86
C LEU A 21 -11.10 -29.99 -25.91
N GLY A 22 -11.96 -28.99 -25.76
CA GLY A 22 -13.39 -29.09 -26.01
C GLY A 22 -13.77 -28.30 -27.26
N LEU A 23 -14.17 -29.00 -28.32
CA LEU A 23 -14.62 -28.45 -29.60
C LEU A 23 -16.10 -28.81 -29.81
N LEU A 24 -16.83 -27.84 -30.38
CA LEU A 24 -18.12 -27.92 -31.11
C LEU A 24 -19.41 -28.06 -30.30
N THR A 25 -20.31 -27.08 -30.42
CA THR A 25 -21.55 -27.27 -31.20
C THR A 25 -22.21 -25.94 -31.57
N ALA A 26 -22.60 -25.83 -32.84
CA ALA A 26 -23.41 -24.77 -33.42
C ALA A 26 -24.89 -25.23 -33.48
N CYS A 27 -25.83 -24.30 -33.27
CA CYS A 27 -27.23 -24.31 -33.72
C CYS A 27 -27.69 -22.84 -33.76
N SER A 28 -27.87 -22.22 -34.92
CA SER A 28 -29.15 -22.06 -35.67
C SER A 28 -30.05 -20.98 -35.05
N ASP A 29 -30.12 -19.78 -35.65
CA ASP A 29 -31.05 -19.39 -36.72
C ASP A 29 -32.45 -19.02 -36.18
N SER A 30 -32.83 -17.74 -36.31
CA SER A 30 -34.16 -17.26 -36.74
C SER A 30 -34.23 -15.73 -36.63
N SER A 31 -34.36 -15.09 -37.78
CA SER A 31 -34.76 -13.71 -37.98
C SER A 31 -36.19 -13.47 -37.49
N ASP A 32 -36.49 -12.30 -36.93
CA ASP A 32 -37.75 -11.62 -37.21
C ASP A 32 -37.63 -10.11 -36.99
N ASP A 33 -38.17 -9.41 -37.98
CA ASP A 33 -38.15 -7.98 -38.24
C ASP A 33 -39.38 -7.33 -37.59
N ALA A 34 -39.19 -6.33 -36.73
CA ALA A 34 -40.24 -5.38 -36.37
C ALA A 34 -39.63 -4.08 -35.79
N SER A 35 -39.57 -3.04 -36.61
CA SER A 35 -39.43 -1.63 -36.17
C SER A 35 -40.82 -1.04 -35.83
N PRO A 36 -40.92 0.20 -35.31
CA PRO A 36 -40.46 0.65 -34.00
C PRO A 36 -41.67 1.16 -33.18
N ALA A 37 -41.64 0.97 -31.85
CA ALA A 37 -42.58 1.67 -30.96
C ALA A 37 -41.84 2.82 -30.26
N THR A 38 -42.19 4.04 -30.66
CA THR A 38 -41.96 5.27 -29.90
C THR A 38 -42.44 5.09 -28.47
N SER A 39 -41.54 5.24 -27.51
CA SER A 39 -41.87 5.50 -26.12
C SER A 39 -40.96 6.61 -25.63
N GLU A 40 -41.59 7.75 -25.35
CA GLU A 40 -41.01 8.88 -24.66
C GLU A 40 -40.58 8.42 -23.26
N SER A 41 -39.33 7.99 -23.13
CA SER A 41 -38.71 7.82 -21.82
C SER A 41 -38.14 9.16 -21.39
N GLN A 42 -38.80 9.72 -20.38
CA GLN A 42 -38.37 10.84 -19.58
C GLN A 42 -36.89 10.68 -19.23
N VAL A 43 -36.09 11.64 -19.70
CA VAL A 43 -34.75 11.89 -19.15
C VAL A 43 -34.97 12.44 -17.74
N SER A 44 -35.10 11.54 -16.77
CA SER A 44 -34.74 11.84 -15.39
C SER A 44 -33.21 11.92 -15.38
N THR A 45 -32.68 13.14 -15.39
CA THR A 45 -31.33 13.41 -14.92
C THR A 45 -31.29 13.10 -13.42
N THR A 46 -31.18 11.83 -13.09
CA THR A 46 -30.58 11.42 -11.83
C THR A 46 -29.08 11.62 -12.06
N SER A 47 -28.50 12.60 -11.37
CA SER A 47 -27.06 12.70 -11.26
C SER A 47 -26.56 11.40 -10.67
N GLU A 48 -26.02 10.54 -11.53
CA GLU A 48 -25.20 9.41 -11.15
C GLU A 48 -23.93 10.06 -10.61
N GLU A 49 -23.87 10.24 -9.30
CA GLU A 49 -22.61 10.46 -8.58
C GLU A 49 -21.72 9.33 -9.06
N ALA A 50 -20.68 9.67 -9.83
CA ALA A 50 -19.74 8.71 -10.35
C ALA A 50 -19.15 7.98 -9.14
N GLN A 51 -19.62 6.76 -8.88
CA GLN A 51 -19.06 5.93 -7.84
C GLN A 51 -17.65 5.59 -8.32
N ASP A 52 -16.65 6.20 -7.68
CA ASP A 52 -15.27 5.85 -7.90
C ASP A 52 -15.12 4.32 -7.77
N PRO A 53 -14.31 3.69 -8.65
CA PRO A 53 -14.13 2.24 -8.62
C PRO A 53 -13.72 1.79 -7.22
N PRO A 54 -14.13 0.57 -6.79
CA PRO A 54 -14.02 0.13 -5.40
C PRO A 54 -12.62 0.26 -4.79
N ALA A 55 -11.56 0.16 -5.59
CA ALA A 55 -10.19 0.40 -5.13
C ALA A 55 -9.93 1.87 -4.75
N MET A 56 -10.39 2.84 -5.56
CA MET A 56 -10.17 4.27 -5.30
C MET A 56 -10.88 4.76 -4.02
N GLN A 57 -11.95 4.09 -3.61
CA GLN A 57 -12.61 4.37 -2.32
C GLN A 57 -11.70 4.05 -1.13
N GLU A 58 -10.91 2.97 -1.20
CA GLU A 58 -9.97 2.62 -0.11
C GLU A 58 -8.88 3.67 0.07
N CYS A 59 -8.31 4.19 -1.02
CA CYS A 59 -7.28 5.25 -0.96
C CYS A 59 -7.80 6.61 -0.48
N SER A 60 -9.12 6.81 -0.46
CA SER A 60 -9.77 8.05 -0.01
C SER A 60 -10.26 7.97 1.44
N ARG A 61 -10.10 6.81 2.10
CA ARG A 61 -10.48 6.61 3.49
C ARG A 61 -9.58 7.43 4.42
N GLU A 62 -10.12 7.91 5.53
CA GLU A 62 -9.33 8.50 6.62
C GLU A 62 -8.68 7.40 7.46
N ALA A 63 -7.53 7.69 8.07
CA ALA A 63 -6.92 6.74 8.99
C ALA A 63 -7.83 6.50 10.21
N PRO A 64 -7.85 5.28 10.77
CA PRO A 64 -8.46 5.04 12.07
C PRO A 64 -7.91 6.02 13.12
N THR A 65 -8.77 6.46 14.03
CA THR A 65 -8.37 7.32 15.16
C THR A 65 -8.35 6.51 16.45
N GLY A 66 -7.42 6.83 17.33
CA GLY A 66 -7.27 6.16 18.62
C GLY A 66 -6.60 7.04 19.67
N PRO A 67 -6.38 6.51 20.87
CA PRO A 67 -5.55 7.17 21.86
C PRO A 67 -4.17 7.51 21.29
N LEU A 68 -3.64 8.67 21.66
CA LEU A 68 -2.23 9.01 21.49
C LEU A 68 -1.57 8.86 22.86
N ALA A 69 -1.30 7.61 23.21
CA ALA A 69 -0.69 7.18 24.46
C ALA A 69 0.54 6.32 24.14
N VAL A 70 1.66 7.00 23.86
CA VAL A 70 2.95 6.39 23.54
C VAL A 70 3.23 5.17 24.42
N PRO A 71 3.51 4.00 23.84
CA PRO A 71 3.84 2.81 24.62
C PRO A 71 4.97 3.11 25.62
N THR A 72 4.75 2.73 26.88
CA THR A 72 5.76 2.95 27.94
C THR A 72 6.79 1.82 28.03
N THR A 73 6.58 0.77 27.23
CA THR A 73 7.45 -0.38 27.04
C THR A 73 7.55 -0.66 25.55
N SER A 74 8.52 -1.50 25.16
CA SER A 74 8.57 -1.98 23.78
C SER A 74 7.29 -2.75 23.42
N THR A 75 6.74 -2.46 22.24
CA THR A 75 5.52 -3.07 21.69
C THR A 75 5.80 -3.57 20.29
N GLU A 76 5.45 -4.83 20.02
CA GLU A 76 5.50 -5.43 18.69
C GLU A 76 4.10 -5.37 18.07
N TYR A 77 3.99 -4.77 16.87
CA TYR A 77 2.76 -4.77 16.09
C TYR A 77 2.84 -5.90 15.08
N THR A 78 1.91 -6.86 15.11
CA THR A 78 2.04 -8.08 14.29
C THR A 78 1.38 -7.97 12.92
N SER A 79 0.51 -6.98 12.71
CA SER A 79 -0.21 -6.79 11.45
C SER A 79 -0.32 -5.32 11.07
N GLY A 80 -0.51 -5.06 9.77
CA GLY A 80 -0.76 -3.72 9.25
C GLY A 80 -1.46 -3.73 7.89
N GLU A 81 -2.11 -2.61 7.59
CA GLU A 81 -2.77 -2.32 6.31
C GLU A 81 -2.57 -0.85 5.95
N ALA A 82 -2.57 -0.54 4.65
CA ALA A 82 -2.61 0.83 4.15
C ALA A 82 -3.32 0.91 2.81
N ALA A 83 -3.75 2.12 2.47
CA ALA A 83 -4.04 2.47 1.10
C ALA A 83 -3.56 3.90 0.81
N TYR A 84 -3.05 4.12 -0.39
CA TYR A 84 -2.55 5.42 -0.82
C TYR A 84 -2.76 5.67 -2.30
N SER A 85 -3.18 6.90 -2.61
CA SER A 85 -3.25 7.42 -3.97
C SER A 85 -1.91 8.03 -4.34
N VAL A 86 -1.45 7.78 -5.57
CA VAL A 86 -0.21 8.31 -6.14
C VAL A 86 -0.50 8.99 -7.47
N THR A 87 0.08 10.16 -7.67
CA THR A 87 0.13 10.88 -8.94
C THR A 87 1.56 10.86 -9.48
N LEU A 88 1.76 10.14 -10.58
CA LEU A 88 3.04 10.12 -11.29
C LEU A 88 3.23 11.40 -12.13
N SER A 89 4.48 11.72 -12.47
CA SER A 89 4.83 12.91 -13.26
C SER A 89 4.21 12.94 -14.67
N ASP A 90 3.78 11.80 -15.20
CA ASP A 90 3.01 11.72 -16.45
C ASP A 90 1.50 12.04 -16.28
N GLY A 91 1.07 12.37 -15.05
CA GLY A 91 -0.32 12.66 -14.67
C GLY A 91 -1.14 11.41 -14.37
N THR A 92 -0.53 10.22 -14.39
CA THR A 92 -1.22 8.97 -14.07
C THR A 92 -1.52 8.90 -12.57
N GLU A 93 -2.79 8.69 -12.24
CA GLU A 93 -3.22 8.36 -10.88
C GLU A 93 -3.30 6.84 -10.67
N ARG A 94 -2.86 6.41 -9.48
CA ARG A 94 -2.91 5.03 -9.01
C ARG A 94 -3.43 5.01 -7.59
N CYS A 95 -4.25 4.00 -7.28
CA CYS A 95 -4.55 3.64 -5.91
C CYS A 95 -3.85 2.32 -5.61
N VAL A 96 -3.04 2.31 -4.56
CA VAL A 96 -2.35 1.12 -4.06
C VAL A 96 -2.98 0.75 -2.72
N VAL A 97 -3.41 -0.50 -2.61
CA VAL A 97 -3.92 -1.08 -1.37
C VAL A 97 -2.93 -2.16 -0.95
N VAL A 98 -2.42 -2.04 0.28
CA VAL A 98 -1.49 -3.01 0.87
C VAL A 98 -2.31 -3.87 1.83
N GLU A 99 -2.76 -5.02 1.34
CA GLU A 99 -3.43 -6.04 2.15
C GLU A 99 -2.41 -6.90 2.90
N SER A 100 -2.79 -7.38 4.08
CA SER A 100 -1.93 -8.02 5.10
C SER A 100 -1.07 -9.18 4.58
N ASP A 101 0.25 -9.13 4.81
CA ASP A 101 1.15 -10.31 4.93
C ASP A 101 2.65 -9.96 5.21
N SER A 102 2.91 -9.00 6.09
CA SER A 102 4.28 -8.59 6.46
C SER A 102 4.35 -8.15 7.91
N SER A 103 5.53 -8.29 8.51
CA SER A 103 5.79 -7.93 9.92
C SER A 103 5.34 -6.50 10.17
N GLY A 104 4.32 -6.31 11.02
CA GLY A 104 4.09 -4.98 11.56
C GLY A 104 5.33 -4.49 12.31
N GLY A 105 5.39 -3.18 12.52
CA GLY A 105 6.57 -2.55 13.12
C GLY A 105 6.74 -2.87 14.59
N ASP A 106 7.83 -2.38 15.17
CA ASP A 106 8.02 -2.33 16.62
C ASP A 106 8.19 -0.88 17.10
N PHE A 107 7.68 -0.61 18.30
CA PHE A 107 7.97 0.61 19.04
C PHE A 107 9.03 0.30 20.10
N ASP A 108 10.16 0.99 20.08
CA ASP A 108 11.15 0.93 21.17
C ASP A 108 11.03 2.17 22.06
N SER A 109 10.59 1.98 23.31
CA SER A 109 10.49 3.05 24.31
C SER A 109 11.82 3.73 24.68
N THR A 110 12.95 3.09 24.41
CA THR A 110 14.31 3.61 24.69
C THR A 110 14.72 4.65 23.66
N ASP A 111 14.41 4.39 22.39
CA ASP A 111 14.86 5.19 21.26
C ASP A 111 13.72 5.99 20.60
N LYS A 112 12.46 5.73 21.00
CA LYS A 112 11.23 6.36 20.46
C LYS A 112 11.14 6.27 18.93
N GLU A 113 11.68 5.19 18.41
CA GLU A 113 11.69 4.85 17.00
C GLU A 113 10.57 3.86 16.71
N ILE A 114 9.91 4.07 15.57
CA ILE A 114 8.93 3.15 15.00
C ILE A 114 9.42 2.82 13.58
N ASP A 115 9.80 1.57 13.33
CA ASP A 115 10.09 1.08 11.98
C ASP A 115 8.95 0.16 11.52
N ILE A 116 8.23 0.60 10.51
CA ILE A 116 7.05 -0.06 9.96
C ILE A 116 7.36 -0.49 8.54
N ARG A 117 7.28 -1.79 8.28
CA ARG A 117 7.47 -2.32 6.93
C ARG A 117 6.39 -3.30 6.58
N PHE A 118 5.52 -2.95 5.62
CA PHE A 118 4.50 -3.88 5.16
C PHE A 118 4.25 -3.85 3.66
N GLY A 119 4.14 -5.03 3.04
CA GLY A 119 3.91 -5.24 1.62
C GLY A 119 4.79 -6.32 0.97
N ASP A 120 4.56 -6.55 -0.32
CA ASP A 120 5.31 -7.42 -1.21
C ASP A 120 5.86 -6.63 -2.41
N THR A 121 6.38 -7.30 -3.43
CA THR A 121 6.97 -6.64 -4.62
C THR A 121 5.94 -6.02 -5.57
N SER A 122 4.65 -6.19 -5.33
CA SER A 122 3.56 -5.64 -6.14
C SER A 122 2.95 -4.40 -5.47
N ALA A 123 2.94 -4.37 -4.13
CA ALA A 123 2.47 -3.26 -3.32
C ALA A 123 3.15 -3.27 -1.94
N GLY A 124 3.62 -2.13 -1.46
CA GLY A 124 4.26 -2.05 -0.15
C GLY A 124 4.62 -0.65 0.31
N LEU A 125 4.73 -0.51 1.62
CA LEU A 125 5.00 0.71 2.35
C LEU A 125 6.06 0.44 3.43
N LEU A 126 7.08 1.28 3.47
CA LEU A 126 8.07 1.36 4.53
C LEU A 126 7.92 2.75 5.16
N ILE A 127 7.74 2.82 6.47
CA ILE A 127 7.67 4.07 7.23
C ILE A 127 8.62 3.91 8.40
N THR A 128 9.60 4.80 8.52
CA THR A 128 10.39 4.91 9.74
C THR A 128 10.11 6.27 10.35
N ILE A 129 9.61 6.28 11.58
CA ILE A 129 9.33 7.48 12.36
C ILE A 129 10.37 7.52 13.47
N ASP A 130 11.30 8.48 13.38
CA ASP A 130 12.14 8.82 14.52
C ASP A 130 11.42 9.91 15.33
N GLY A 131 11.09 9.58 16.58
CA GLY A 131 10.58 10.55 17.52
C GLY A 131 11.70 11.49 17.95
N GLU A 132 12.04 12.49 17.11
CA GLU A 132 13.15 13.43 17.33
C GLU A 132 13.37 13.75 18.81
N LYS A 133 14.42 13.13 19.37
CA LYS A 133 15.10 13.35 20.66
C LYS A 133 14.25 13.78 21.87
N GLU A 134 14.30 12.93 22.90
CA GLU A 134 13.97 13.24 24.30
C GLU A 134 12.75 14.15 24.52
N GLY A 135 11.55 13.65 24.21
CA GLY A 135 10.32 14.14 24.89
C GLY A 135 9.14 14.56 24.03
N ASN A 136 9.20 14.42 22.70
CA ASN A 136 8.21 15.06 21.80
C ASN A 136 7.34 14.10 20.99
N LEU A 137 6.91 12.96 21.57
CA LEU A 137 5.66 12.36 21.11
C LEU A 137 4.53 13.06 21.91
N PRO A 138 3.53 13.69 21.28
CA PRO A 138 2.75 14.76 21.83
C PRO A 138 1.68 14.21 22.74
N THR A 139 1.33 15.08 23.66
CA THR A 139 0.28 14.85 24.64
C THR A 139 -1.11 15.19 24.09
N GLU A 140 -1.24 15.81 22.89
CA GLU A 140 -2.53 16.16 22.25
C GLU A 140 -2.47 16.14 20.69
N VAL A 141 -3.63 15.81 20.10
CA VAL A 141 -4.13 15.71 18.68
C VAL A 141 -3.27 16.23 17.50
N PRO A 142 -3.55 15.71 16.27
CA PRO A 142 -2.71 14.77 15.52
C PRO A 142 -1.23 15.17 15.51
N GLN A 143 -0.32 14.21 15.73
CA GLN A 143 1.11 14.51 15.74
C GLN A 143 1.66 14.58 14.33
N ARG A 144 2.16 15.73 13.90
CA ARG A 144 3.08 15.79 12.77
C ARG A 144 4.49 15.37 13.20
N VAL A 145 5.05 14.36 12.54
CA VAL A 145 6.43 13.90 12.74
C VAL A 145 7.34 14.64 11.76
N GLY A 146 8.42 15.25 12.28
CA GLY A 146 9.35 16.05 11.49
C GLY A 146 10.44 15.25 10.78
N ASP A 147 10.80 14.08 11.32
CA ASP A 147 11.84 13.20 10.79
C ASP A 147 11.27 11.81 10.47
N ALA A 148 10.42 11.75 9.44
CA ALA A 148 9.84 10.52 8.95
C ALA A 148 10.48 10.13 7.61
N PHE A 149 11.03 8.92 7.53
CA PHE A 149 11.38 8.28 6.27
C PHE A 149 10.16 7.55 5.74
N MET A 150 9.89 7.68 4.44
CA MET A 150 8.85 6.92 3.76
C MET A 150 9.36 6.30 2.47
N GLY A 151 9.00 5.04 2.25
CA GLY A 151 9.18 4.29 1.03
C GLY A 151 7.85 3.70 0.56
N MET A 152 7.53 3.84 -0.72
CA MET A 152 6.29 3.37 -1.35
C MET A 152 6.61 2.50 -2.56
N GLN A 153 5.82 1.46 -2.80
CA GLN A 153 5.89 0.69 -4.03
C GLN A 153 4.67 0.93 -4.91
N VAL A 154 4.90 1.21 -6.19
CA VAL A 154 3.85 1.43 -7.20
C VAL A 154 4.18 0.60 -8.42
N ASP A 155 3.31 -0.35 -8.77
CA ASP A 155 3.49 -1.25 -9.92
C ASP A 155 4.88 -1.93 -9.92
N GLY A 156 5.36 -2.33 -8.76
CA GLY A 156 6.67 -2.97 -8.56
C GLY A 156 7.89 -2.05 -8.52
N ASN A 157 7.71 -0.74 -8.73
CA ASN A 157 8.76 0.27 -8.61
C ASN A 157 8.80 0.86 -7.20
N TYR A 158 9.99 1.01 -6.62
CA TYR A 158 10.15 1.54 -5.27
C TYR A 158 10.53 3.02 -5.31
N PHE A 159 9.85 3.84 -4.52
CA PHE A 159 10.03 5.28 -4.41
C PHE A 159 10.31 5.61 -2.94
N ALA A 160 11.28 6.47 -2.65
CA ALA A 160 11.65 6.78 -1.27
C ALA A 160 12.00 8.24 -1.06
N ASP A 161 11.55 8.81 0.06
CA ASP A 161 11.99 10.11 0.55
C ASP A 161 13.30 9.97 1.31
N SER A 162 14.39 9.74 0.58
CA SER A 162 15.72 9.53 1.16
C SER A 162 16.28 10.75 1.90
N MET A 163 15.66 11.93 1.72
CA MET A 163 16.11 13.19 2.32
C MET A 163 15.21 13.66 3.46
N HIS A 164 14.15 12.90 3.81
CA HIS A 164 13.20 13.22 4.88
C HIS A 164 12.61 14.64 4.71
N SER A 165 12.30 14.98 3.46
CA SER A 165 11.85 16.33 3.08
C SER A 165 10.66 16.34 2.13
N GLY A 166 10.41 15.21 1.46
CA GLY A 166 9.29 15.02 0.56
C GLY A 166 8.04 14.54 1.27
N CYS A 167 8.15 13.87 2.42
CA CYS A 167 7.03 13.24 3.11
C CYS A 167 6.77 13.83 4.51
N GLU A 168 5.49 13.94 4.85
CA GLU A 168 5.00 14.31 6.16
C GLU A 168 4.09 13.19 6.67
N VAL A 169 4.31 12.75 7.91
CA VAL A 169 3.45 11.77 8.59
C VAL A 169 2.71 12.43 9.74
N THR A 170 1.41 12.16 9.82
CA THR A 170 0.53 12.59 10.89
C THR A 170 -0.03 11.37 11.63
N LEU A 171 0.32 11.18 12.90
CA LEU A 171 -0.23 10.10 13.71
C LEU A 171 -1.64 10.46 14.22
N THR A 172 -2.59 9.56 13.97
CA THR A 172 -4.01 9.63 14.38
C THR A 172 -4.35 8.66 15.52
N GLY A 173 -3.46 7.71 15.80
CA GLY A 173 -3.50 6.82 16.97
C GLY A 173 -2.11 6.21 17.23
N LEU A 174 -1.74 6.07 18.50
CA LEU A 174 -0.47 5.49 18.94
C LEU A 174 -0.63 5.01 20.38
N ASP A 175 -0.80 3.70 20.56
CA ASP A 175 -0.79 3.03 21.87
C ASP A 175 -0.27 1.59 21.74
N ASP A 176 -0.38 0.80 22.81
CA ASP A 176 0.07 -0.60 22.84
C ASP A 176 -0.76 -1.55 21.98
N GLU A 177 -1.90 -1.12 21.44
CA GLU A 177 -2.76 -1.92 20.58
C GLU A 177 -2.65 -1.51 19.10
N MET A 178 -2.39 -0.21 18.83
CA MET A 178 -2.50 0.35 17.48
C MET A 178 -1.54 1.51 17.23
N ILE A 179 -0.99 1.54 16.01
CA ILE A 179 -0.43 2.75 15.41
C ILE A 179 -1.26 3.06 14.17
N ALA A 180 -1.76 4.28 14.04
CA ALA A 180 -2.48 4.72 12.86
C ALA A 180 -2.03 6.13 12.48
N GLY A 181 -2.03 6.40 11.19
CA GLY A 181 -1.67 7.72 10.70
C GLY A 181 -2.00 7.93 9.25
N GLU A 182 -1.87 9.18 8.85
CA GLU A 182 -1.98 9.65 7.50
C GLU A 182 -0.62 10.17 7.05
N PHE A 183 -0.38 10.15 5.75
CA PHE A 183 0.82 10.73 5.19
C PHE A 183 0.51 11.50 3.93
N THR A 184 1.37 12.47 3.64
CA THR A 184 1.41 13.18 2.36
C THR A 184 2.85 13.31 1.93
N CYS A 185 3.11 13.01 0.68
CA CYS A 185 4.41 12.98 0.06
C CYS A 185 4.38 13.77 -1.25
N THR A 186 5.41 14.56 -1.51
CA THR A 186 5.60 15.31 -2.75
C THR A 186 7.02 15.11 -3.26
N ASP A 187 7.18 15.10 -4.58
CA ASP A 187 8.47 15.01 -5.26
C ASP A 187 9.33 13.80 -4.81
N VAL A 188 8.70 12.63 -4.64
CA VAL A 188 9.38 11.40 -4.24
C VAL A 188 9.93 10.67 -5.45
N THR A 189 11.23 10.40 -5.43
CA THR A 189 11.96 9.83 -6.57
C THR A 189 12.02 8.31 -6.53
N LEU A 190 12.06 7.70 -7.71
CA LEU A 190 12.36 6.28 -7.89
C LEU A 190 13.73 5.92 -7.31
N PHE A 191 13.81 4.77 -6.63
CA PHE A 191 15.02 4.18 -6.11
C PHE A 191 15.19 2.75 -6.65
N GLU A 192 16.36 2.44 -7.20
CA GLU A 192 16.62 1.16 -7.88
C GLU A 192 16.67 -0.04 -6.89
N ASP A 193 17.07 0.20 -5.64
CA ASP A 193 17.30 -0.84 -4.63
C ASP A 193 16.37 -0.70 -3.42
N GLY A 194 15.08 -0.98 -3.63
CA GLY A 194 14.08 -0.97 -2.57
C GLY A 194 14.01 -2.24 -1.73
N PRO A 195 13.54 -2.17 -0.47
CA PRO A 195 13.27 -3.34 0.37
C PRO A 195 12.25 -4.31 -0.27
N PHE A 196 11.39 -3.79 -1.13
CA PHE A 196 10.38 -4.54 -1.88
C PHE A 196 10.72 -4.70 -3.37
N SER A 197 11.95 -4.38 -3.80
CA SER A 197 12.29 -4.49 -5.22
C SER A 197 12.35 -5.94 -5.67
N LEU A 198 11.93 -6.20 -6.91
CA LEU A 198 12.20 -7.44 -7.63
C LEU A 198 13.71 -7.50 -7.87
N GLY A 199 14.44 -8.08 -6.92
CA GLY A 199 15.89 -7.95 -6.84
C GLY A 199 16.60 -8.15 -8.18
N SER A 200 17.25 -7.10 -8.69
CA SER A 200 18.26 -6.98 -9.76
C SER A 200 18.26 -7.89 -11.01
N GLU A 201 17.35 -8.83 -11.17
CA GLU A 201 17.29 -9.72 -12.34
C GLU A 201 16.25 -9.20 -13.34
N SER A 202 16.75 -8.36 -14.25
CA SER A 202 16.21 -8.07 -15.58
C SER A 202 15.10 -7.00 -15.70
N THR A 203 15.46 -5.72 -15.57
CA THR A 203 14.73 -4.64 -16.24
C THR A 203 15.23 -4.48 -17.69
N THR A 204 14.85 -5.41 -18.57
CA THR A 204 14.93 -5.17 -20.01
C THR A 204 13.77 -4.27 -20.43
N THR A 205 13.94 -2.96 -20.36
CA THR A 205 13.28 -1.85 -21.11
C THR A 205 13.77 -0.56 -20.45
N PRO A 206 14.13 0.51 -21.19
CA PRO A 206 14.48 1.78 -20.55
C PRO A 206 13.32 2.20 -19.64
N LEU A 207 13.63 2.43 -18.36
CA LEU A 207 12.68 3.07 -17.46
C LEU A 207 12.27 4.42 -18.06
N PRO A 208 11.00 4.83 -17.95
CA PRO A 208 10.58 6.15 -18.39
C PRO A 208 11.50 7.23 -17.81
N GLU A 209 11.86 8.24 -18.61
CA GLU A 209 12.84 9.27 -18.22
C GLU A 209 12.38 10.14 -17.03
N ASP A 210 11.09 10.09 -16.70
CA ASP A 210 10.50 10.72 -15.53
C ASP A 210 9.57 9.72 -14.83
N THR A 211 10.03 9.18 -13.71
CA THR A 211 9.26 8.34 -12.79
C THR A 211 9.37 8.97 -11.41
N THR A 212 8.76 10.13 -11.26
CA THR A 212 8.66 10.83 -9.98
C THR A 212 7.23 10.74 -9.50
N ILE A 213 7.03 10.46 -8.22
CA ILE A 213 5.76 10.68 -7.56
C ILE A 213 5.67 12.17 -7.24
N THR A 214 4.77 12.87 -7.92
CA THR A 214 4.56 14.31 -7.72
C THR A 214 3.70 14.57 -6.48
N ASP A 215 2.75 13.69 -6.21
CA ASP A 215 1.89 13.70 -5.04
C ASP A 215 1.57 12.24 -4.64
N ALA A 216 1.68 11.92 -3.36
CA ALA A 216 1.12 10.72 -2.80
C ALA A 216 0.51 11.02 -1.44
N LYS A 217 -0.64 10.44 -1.16
CA LYS A 217 -1.32 10.58 0.12
C LYS A 217 -2.03 9.30 0.46
N GLY A 218 -2.12 9.00 1.73
CA GLY A 218 -2.77 7.80 2.18
C GLY A 218 -2.84 7.68 3.69
N TRP A 219 -3.33 6.53 4.11
CA TRP A 219 -3.47 6.15 5.50
C TRP A 219 -2.79 4.81 5.75
N PHE A 220 -2.40 4.57 7.00
CA PHE A 220 -1.93 3.29 7.47
C PHE A 220 -2.49 2.99 8.86
N VAL A 221 -2.63 1.70 9.17
CA VAL A 221 -2.86 1.23 10.54
C VAL A 221 -2.11 -0.06 10.79
N LEU A 222 -1.52 -0.17 11.98
CA LEU A 222 -0.89 -1.35 12.54
C LEU A 222 -1.63 -1.81 13.78
N ARG A 223 -1.56 -3.11 14.05
CA ARG A 223 -2.17 -3.73 15.23
C ARG A 223 -1.23 -4.76 15.84
N ALA A 224 -1.16 -4.75 17.18
CA ALA A 224 -0.48 -5.76 17.99
C ALA A 224 -1.03 -7.17 17.75
#